data_AF-A0A2M7D6E8-F1
#
_entry.id   AF-A0A2M7D6E8-F1
#
_cell.length_a   1.000
_cell.length_b   1.000
_cell.length_c   1.000
_cell.angle_alpha   90.00
_cell.angle_beta   90.00
_cell.angle_gamma   90.00
#
_symmetry.space_group_name_H-M   'P 1'
#
loop_
_entity.id
_entity.type
_entity.pdbx_description
1 polymer ?
#
loop_
_entity_poly.entity_id
_entity_poly.type
_entity_poly.pdbx_seq_one_letter_code
_entity_poly.pdbx_strand_id
1 'polypeptide(L)'
;MITKRQKQTLDFITSFQKKKGFSPSLEEIKKHLKISSVSTAHFHVSRLRDLGYLAKEKNKPRAIDVVGRETMIKIPLLGTIAAGQPIEAIRDKEMIAIPKSKIPPSSEVYALRVIGNSMIDENINDGDVVLVRQQKTAENGQKIVALIDNCEATLKKYYKEKGCIRLQPANKTIEPIIIKRDRDIAIQGVVIDIIKNEKDLQIEELLPQKETKKYDTMPINKIICGDAVAEIKKIPDNSIDLIITSPPYDGIRKYNGFTFNLHATGKEIYRVLKEGGLAVMVIQDQTKNFGKSLTSFKTIVDWVDNVGFKLFETVIYKKYGAEGAWWNKRFRVDHEYMPIFLKGERPQYFNKDPLKIPSKHGGKTLTGGGTRLTNGVRIATRPITINPMKCRGTIWEYMTAGDGTRLKHQHPATFPDKIPFDFIQCFCPKDGIVLDPFIGSGTTALAAIQLDRNYIGIDTSTEYCELAKKRIEEEGAFNKTLF
;
A
#
# COMPACT_ATOMS: atom_id res chain seq x y z
N MET A 1 -9.31 5.90 -40.39
CA MET A 1 -9.88 5.16 -41.54
C MET A 1 -8.73 4.66 -42.41
N ILE A 2 -8.68 3.37 -42.78
CA ILE A 2 -7.58 2.80 -43.59
C ILE A 2 -7.92 2.77 -45.09
N THR A 3 -6.92 2.93 -45.95
CA THR A 3 -7.10 2.92 -47.40
C THR A 3 -7.31 1.49 -47.92
N LYS A 4 -7.86 1.35 -49.15
CA LYS A 4 -8.07 0.04 -49.80
C LYS A 4 -6.80 -0.81 -49.85
N ARG A 5 -5.63 -0.19 -50.08
CA ARG A 5 -4.33 -0.87 -50.12
C ARG A 5 -3.84 -1.30 -48.74
N GLN A 6 -4.07 -0.48 -47.71
CA GLN A 6 -3.76 -0.85 -46.32
C GLN A 6 -4.66 -1.99 -45.83
N LYS A 7 -5.95 -1.98 -46.19
CA LYS A 7 -6.86 -3.09 -45.89
C LYS A 7 -6.39 -4.40 -46.54
N GLN A 8 -6.04 -4.37 -47.83
CA GLN A 8 -5.47 -5.55 -48.52
C GLN A 8 -4.17 -6.05 -47.86
N THR A 9 -3.33 -5.13 -47.37
CA THR A 9 -2.10 -5.49 -46.65
C THR A 9 -2.43 -6.19 -45.33
N LEU A 10 -3.39 -5.65 -44.57
CA LEU A 10 -3.83 -6.21 -43.29
C LEU A 10 -4.50 -7.59 -43.47
N ASP A 11 -5.37 -7.73 -44.47
CA ASP A 11 -6.06 -8.98 -44.79
C ASP A 11 -5.07 -10.08 -45.19
N PHE A 12 -4.03 -9.72 -45.96
CA PHE A 12 -2.97 -10.65 -46.33
C PHE A 12 -2.14 -11.08 -45.11
N ILE A 13 -1.71 -10.15 -44.26
CA ILE A 13 -0.97 -10.47 -43.02
C ILE A 13 -1.78 -11.41 -42.13
N THR A 14 -3.06 -11.10 -41.92
CA THR A 14 -3.98 -11.90 -41.10
C THR A 14 -4.17 -13.31 -41.65
N SER A 15 -4.44 -13.43 -42.95
CA SER A 15 -4.67 -14.74 -43.59
C SER A 15 -3.41 -15.60 -43.66
N PHE A 16 -2.25 -14.97 -43.89
CA PHE A 16 -0.96 -15.64 -43.90
C PHE A 16 -0.60 -16.18 -42.52
N GLN A 17 -0.79 -15.36 -41.48
CA GLN A 17 -0.53 -15.77 -40.10
C GLN A 17 -1.45 -16.90 -39.64
N LYS A 18 -2.74 -16.84 -39.97
CA LYS A 18 -3.69 -17.92 -39.68
C LYS A 18 -3.31 -19.25 -40.36
N LYS A 19 -2.69 -19.20 -41.54
CA LYS A 19 -2.32 -20.40 -42.31
C LYS A 19 -0.94 -20.96 -41.95
N LYS A 20 0.01 -20.11 -41.58
CA LYS A 20 1.43 -20.48 -41.42
C LYS A 20 1.92 -20.37 -39.97
N GLY A 21 1.16 -19.75 -39.08
CA GLY A 21 1.53 -19.54 -37.67
C GLY A 21 2.59 -18.45 -37.44
N PHE A 22 2.96 -17.68 -38.47
CA PHE A 22 3.91 -16.56 -38.37
C PHE A 22 3.59 -15.48 -39.41
N SER A 23 4.09 -14.26 -39.22
CA SER A 23 3.82 -13.11 -40.09
C SER A 23 4.62 -13.17 -41.40
N PRO A 24 4.05 -12.73 -42.55
CA PRO A 24 4.76 -12.70 -43.82
C PRO A 24 5.90 -11.67 -43.83
N SER A 25 6.94 -11.94 -44.61
CA SER A 25 8.06 -11.01 -44.85
C SER A 25 7.64 -9.84 -45.75
N LEU A 26 8.43 -8.75 -45.73
CA LEU A 26 8.18 -7.59 -46.60
C LEU A 26 8.28 -7.95 -48.11
N GLU A 27 9.11 -8.93 -48.46
CA GLU A 27 9.21 -9.53 -49.80
C GLU A 27 7.91 -10.26 -50.19
N GLU A 28 7.33 -11.05 -49.29
CA GLU A 28 6.07 -11.78 -49.51
C GLU A 28 4.89 -10.81 -49.61
N ILE A 29 4.86 -9.77 -48.78
CA ILE A 29 3.85 -8.70 -48.84
C ILE A 29 3.97 -7.94 -50.16
N LYS A 30 5.18 -7.61 -50.60
CA LYS A 30 5.45 -6.98 -51.91
C LYS A 30 4.91 -7.83 -53.05
N LYS A 31 5.23 -9.13 -53.06
CA LYS A 31 4.80 -10.09 -54.09
C LYS A 31 3.29 -10.24 -54.13
N HIS A 32 2.63 -10.33 -52.97
CA HIS A 32 1.18 -10.49 -52.90
C HIS A 32 0.42 -9.23 -53.34
N LEU A 33 0.90 -8.04 -52.94
CA LEU A 33 0.28 -6.77 -53.29
C LEU A 33 0.61 -6.29 -54.72
N LYS A 34 1.52 -7.00 -55.42
CA LYS A 34 2.04 -6.68 -56.76
C LYS A 34 2.57 -5.24 -56.84
N ILE A 35 3.40 -4.86 -55.87
CA ILE A 35 4.02 -3.53 -55.78
C ILE A 35 5.51 -3.58 -56.13
N SER A 36 6.03 -2.50 -56.70
CA SER A 36 7.39 -2.46 -57.29
C SER A 36 8.51 -2.46 -56.25
N SER A 37 8.26 -1.91 -55.05
CA SER A 37 9.30 -1.72 -54.02
C SER A 37 8.95 -2.31 -52.66
N VAL A 38 9.96 -2.88 -51.99
CA VAL A 38 9.89 -3.36 -50.59
C VAL A 38 9.61 -2.20 -49.64
N SER A 39 10.11 -1.00 -49.96
CA SER A 39 9.87 0.22 -49.17
C SER A 39 8.39 0.62 -49.15
N THR A 40 7.64 0.36 -50.23
CA THR A 40 6.19 0.61 -50.29
C THR A 40 5.42 -0.40 -49.42
N ALA A 41 5.87 -1.66 -49.38
CA ALA A 41 5.33 -2.65 -48.45
C ALA A 41 5.58 -2.22 -46.99
N HIS A 42 6.82 -1.79 -46.69
CA HIS A 42 7.20 -1.26 -45.39
C HIS A 42 6.37 -0.04 -44.98
N PHE A 43 6.09 0.88 -45.90
CA PHE A 43 5.24 2.04 -45.65
C PHE A 43 3.81 1.65 -45.24
N HIS A 44 3.18 0.71 -45.94
CA HIS A 44 1.83 0.24 -45.58
C HIS A 44 1.80 -0.48 -44.23
N VAL A 45 2.81 -1.30 -43.94
CA VAL A 45 2.95 -1.98 -42.65
C VAL A 45 3.19 -0.98 -41.51
N SER A 46 4.09 -0.01 -41.68
CA SER A 46 4.33 1.03 -40.67
C SER A 46 3.08 1.84 -40.41
N ARG A 47 2.37 2.26 -41.46
CA ARG A 47 1.16 3.06 -41.29
C ARG A 47 0.01 2.29 -40.65
N LEU A 48 -0.08 0.98 -40.89
CA LEU A 48 -1.03 0.11 -40.17
C LEU A 48 -0.64 -0.05 -38.70
N ARG A 49 0.66 -0.12 -38.38
CA ARG A 49 1.17 -0.12 -37.00
C ARG A 49 0.88 1.20 -36.29
N ASP A 50 1.16 2.34 -36.93
CA ASP A 50 0.93 3.67 -36.36
C ASP A 50 -0.57 3.93 -36.10
N LEU A 51 -1.43 3.29 -36.91
CA LEU A 51 -2.88 3.29 -36.72
C LEU A 51 -3.39 2.20 -35.76
N GLY A 52 -2.50 1.45 -35.11
CA GLY A 52 -2.82 0.45 -34.08
C GLY A 52 -3.35 -0.88 -34.62
N TYR A 53 -3.30 -1.14 -35.93
CA TYR A 53 -3.79 -2.39 -36.53
C TYR A 53 -2.77 -3.54 -36.47
N LEU A 54 -1.52 -3.24 -36.16
CA LEU A 54 -0.38 -4.16 -36.20
C LEU A 54 0.52 -3.90 -34.98
N ALA A 55 0.77 -4.90 -34.12
CA ALA A 55 1.66 -4.81 -32.96
C ALA A 55 2.90 -5.70 -33.17
N LYS A 56 4.10 -5.25 -32.77
CA LYS A 56 5.35 -6.02 -32.94
C LYS A 56 5.73 -6.71 -31.64
N GLU A 57 5.94 -8.03 -31.67
CA GLU A 57 6.62 -8.72 -30.57
C GLU A 57 8.15 -8.50 -30.67
N LYS A 58 8.78 -8.10 -29.56
CA LYS A 58 10.23 -7.90 -29.47
C LYS A 58 10.93 -9.20 -29.02
N ASN A 59 11.09 -10.16 -29.95
CA ASN A 59 12.30 -11.03 -30.04
C ASN A 59 12.31 -12.05 -31.19
N LYS A 60 11.51 -11.85 -32.25
CA LYS A 60 11.69 -12.59 -33.52
C LYS A 60 11.57 -11.64 -34.70
N PRO A 61 12.37 -11.79 -35.78
CA PRO A 61 12.29 -10.92 -36.96
C PRO A 61 10.96 -11.03 -37.76
N ARG A 62 9.98 -11.82 -37.31
CA ARG A 62 8.69 -12.08 -38.01
C ARG A 62 7.48 -12.24 -37.08
N ALA A 63 7.21 -11.24 -36.24
CA ALA A 63 5.96 -11.21 -35.47
C ALA A 63 5.34 -9.82 -35.53
N ILE A 64 4.30 -9.69 -36.35
CA ILE A 64 3.34 -8.61 -36.31
C ILE A 64 1.97 -9.25 -36.06
N ASP A 65 1.39 -9.02 -34.89
CA ASP A 65 0.06 -9.49 -34.52
C ASP A 65 -1.01 -8.47 -34.92
N VAL A 66 -2.09 -8.98 -35.50
CA VAL A 66 -3.29 -8.21 -35.84
C VAL A 66 -4.21 -8.19 -34.62
N VAL A 67 -4.37 -7.02 -33.99
CA VAL A 67 -5.30 -6.85 -32.86
C VAL A 67 -6.73 -6.88 -33.40
N GLY A 68 -7.36 -8.05 -33.35
CA GLY A 68 -8.79 -8.20 -33.60
C GLY A 68 -9.60 -7.53 -32.50
N ARG A 69 -10.62 -6.74 -32.86
CA ARG A 69 -11.61 -6.22 -31.91
C ARG A 69 -12.38 -7.38 -31.29
N GLU A 70 -12.00 -7.81 -30.09
CA GLU A 70 -12.84 -8.68 -29.26
C GLU A 70 -14.05 -7.88 -28.76
N THR A 71 -15.24 -8.47 -28.83
CA THR A 71 -16.45 -7.86 -28.25
C THR A 71 -16.33 -7.90 -26.73
N MET A 72 -16.32 -6.73 -26.08
CA MET A 72 -16.25 -6.62 -24.62
C MET A 72 -17.66 -6.75 -24.01
N ILE A 73 -17.78 -7.54 -22.95
CA ILE A 73 -19.02 -7.71 -22.15
C ILE A 73 -18.74 -7.20 -20.73
N LYS A 74 -19.71 -6.52 -20.14
CA LYS A 74 -19.66 -6.08 -18.74
C LYS A 74 -20.26 -7.15 -17.84
N ILE A 75 -19.52 -7.59 -16.82
CA ILE A 75 -19.98 -8.52 -15.79
C ILE A 75 -19.89 -7.88 -14.40
N PRO A 76 -20.71 -8.31 -13.41
CA PRO A 76 -20.65 -7.76 -12.07
C PRO A 76 -19.42 -8.21 -11.29
N LEU A 77 -18.75 -7.28 -10.61
CA LEU A 77 -17.74 -7.53 -9.60
C LEU A 77 -18.43 -7.54 -8.24
N LEU A 78 -18.66 -8.73 -7.68
CA LEU A 78 -19.47 -8.92 -6.46
C LEU A 78 -18.69 -8.71 -5.15
N GLY A 79 -17.53 -8.07 -5.22
CA GLY A 79 -16.68 -7.75 -4.06
C GLY A 79 -15.39 -8.54 -4.01
N THR A 80 -14.90 -8.78 -2.79
CA THR A 80 -13.60 -9.42 -2.53
C THR A 80 -13.76 -10.79 -1.87
N ILE A 81 -12.84 -11.71 -2.15
CA ILE A 81 -12.80 -13.06 -1.60
C ILE A 81 -11.50 -13.29 -0.79
N ALA A 82 -11.65 -13.22 0.54
CA ALA A 82 -10.86 -13.87 1.62
C ALA A 82 -11.00 -13.15 2.98
N ALA A 83 -12.21 -12.72 3.35
CA ALA A 83 -12.53 -12.25 4.70
C ALA A 83 -13.98 -12.63 5.03
N GLY A 84 -14.21 -13.17 6.24
CA GLY A 84 -15.42 -13.82 6.77
C GLY A 84 -16.76 -13.07 6.76
N GLN A 85 -17.19 -12.52 5.61
CA GLN A 85 -18.58 -12.09 5.40
C GLN A 85 -19.22 -12.75 4.17
N PRO A 86 -20.56 -12.94 4.16
CA PRO A 86 -21.27 -13.51 3.02
C PRO A 86 -21.21 -12.62 1.77
N ILE A 87 -21.04 -13.25 0.60
CA ILE A 87 -20.95 -12.58 -0.73
C ILE A 87 -22.19 -11.74 -1.03
N GLU A 88 -23.35 -12.08 -0.46
CA GLU A 88 -24.64 -11.44 -0.75
C GLU A 88 -24.80 -10.01 -0.17
N ALA A 89 -23.88 -9.53 0.68
CA ALA A 89 -24.04 -8.28 1.42
C ALA A 89 -23.51 -7.00 0.72
N ILE A 90 -22.87 -7.10 -0.45
CA ILE A 90 -22.21 -5.97 -1.12
C ILE A 90 -23.11 -5.40 -2.22
N ARG A 91 -23.77 -4.26 -1.96
CA ARG A 91 -24.78 -3.64 -2.84
C ARG A 91 -24.24 -2.66 -3.89
N ASP A 92 -22.94 -2.40 -3.93
CA ASP A 92 -22.32 -1.56 -4.97
C ASP A 92 -21.93 -2.44 -6.17
N LYS A 93 -22.73 -2.37 -7.24
CA LYS A 93 -22.49 -3.12 -8.48
C LYS A 93 -21.39 -2.45 -9.31
N GLU A 94 -20.14 -2.59 -8.87
CA GLU A 94 -19.00 -2.36 -9.75
C GLU A 94 -19.06 -3.38 -10.91
N MET A 95 -18.79 -2.95 -12.14
CA MET A 95 -18.84 -3.81 -13.33
C MET A 95 -17.48 -3.81 -14.01
N ILE A 96 -16.97 -4.98 -14.40
CA ILE A 96 -15.72 -5.12 -15.15
C ILE A 96 -16.01 -5.49 -16.60
N ALA A 97 -15.30 -4.87 -17.54
CA ALA A 97 -15.39 -5.18 -18.97
C ALA A 97 -14.35 -6.24 -19.34
N ILE A 98 -14.80 -7.36 -19.89
CA ILE A 98 -13.93 -8.49 -20.28
C ILE A 98 -14.24 -8.95 -21.71
N PRO A 99 -13.26 -9.50 -22.44
CA PRO A 99 -13.51 -10.11 -23.74
C PRO A 99 -14.55 -11.23 -23.67
N LYS A 100 -15.50 -11.24 -24.62
CA LYS A 100 -16.52 -12.30 -24.74
C LYS A 100 -15.89 -13.70 -24.90
N SER A 101 -14.68 -13.80 -25.45
CA SER A 101 -13.92 -15.04 -25.58
C SER A 101 -13.61 -15.71 -24.23
N LYS A 102 -13.54 -14.94 -23.13
CA LYS A 102 -13.30 -15.46 -21.77
C LYS A 102 -14.56 -15.97 -21.07
N ILE A 103 -15.74 -15.78 -21.66
CA ILE A 103 -17.03 -16.18 -21.06
C ILE A 103 -17.55 -17.43 -21.80
N PRO A 104 -17.77 -18.56 -21.09
CA PRO A 104 -18.45 -19.70 -21.66
C PRO A 104 -19.87 -19.33 -22.14
N PRO A 105 -20.33 -19.82 -23.31
CA PRO A 105 -21.68 -19.56 -23.78
C PRO A 105 -22.74 -19.94 -22.74
N SER A 106 -23.76 -19.11 -22.58
CA SER A 106 -24.96 -19.40 -21.76
C SER A 106 -24.70 -19.64 -20.26
N SER A 107 -23.60 -19.12 -19.71
CA SER A 107 -23.27 -19.23 -18.28
C SER A 107 -23.40 -17.89 -17.57
N GLU A 108 -24.01 -17.89 -16.37
CA GLU A 108 -23.94 -16.74 -15.46
C GLU A 108 -22.51 -16.67 -14.87
N VAL A 109 -21.83 -15.56 -15.14
CA VAL A 109 -20.45 -15.32 -14.70
C VAL A 109 -20.39 -14.02 -13.92
N TYR A 110 -19.68 -14.05 -12.80
CA TYR A 110 -19.37 -12.90 -11.98
C TYR A 110 -17.89 -12.86 -11.65
N ALA A 111 -17.40 -11.70 -11.22
CA ALA A 111 -16.02 -11.50 -10.81
C ALA A 111 -15.92 -11.31 -9.29
N LEU A 112 -14.79 -11.75 -8.71
CA LEU A 112 -14.42 -11.45 -7.33
C LEU A 112 -12.95 -11.05 -7.28
N ARG A 113 -12.60 -10.08 -6.43
CA ARG A 113 -11.22 -9.68 -6.19
C ARG A 113 -10.60 -10.52 -5.07
N VAL A 114 -9.47 -11.14 -5.32
CA VAL A 114 -8.78 -12.01 -4.35
C VAL A 114 -8.14 -11.16 -3.26
N ILE A 115 -8.25 -11.61 -2.02
CA ILE A 115 -7.48 -11.11 -0.88
C ILE A 115 -6.62 -12.27 -0.33
N GLY A 116 -5.38 -11.98 0.06
CA GLY A 116 -4.44 -12.92 0.66
C GLY A 116 -3.81 -13.94 -0.31
N ASN A 117 -2.91 -14.75 0.25
CA ASN A 117 -1.95 -15.56 -0.51
C ASN A 117 -2.29 -17.06 -0.53
N SER A 118 -3.54 -17.44 -0.30
CA SER A 118 -3.89 -18.86 -0.11
C SER A 118 -3.87 -19.72 -1.37
N MET A 119 -3.74 -19.10 -2.54
CA MET A 119 -3.81 -19.75 -3.85
C MET A 119 -2.62 -19.40 -4.76
N ILE A 120 -1.51 -18.93 -4.19
CA ILE A 120 -0.32 -18.48 -4.93
C ILE A 120 0.30 -19.56 -5.81
N ASP A 121 0.31 -20.83 -5.38
CA ASP A 121 0.86 -21.95 -6.15
C ASP A 121 -0.03 -22.27 -7.38
N GLU A 122 -1.25 -21.72 -7.44
CA GLU A 122 -2.15 -21.76 -8.61
C GLU A 122 -2.08 -20.49 -9.45
N ASN A 123 -1.05 -19.66 -9.23
CA ASN A 123 -0.89 -18.35 -9.85
C ASN A 123 -2.12 -17.46 -9.63
N ILE A 124 -2.63 -17.43 -8.40
CA ILE A 124 -3.70 -16.52 -7.96
C ILE A 124 -3.12 -15.72 -6.79
N ASN A 125 -2.85 -14.44 -7.05
CA ASN A 125 -2.19 -13.54 -6.10
C ASN A 125 -3.21 -12.61 -5.43
N ASP A 126 -2.82 -12.00 -4.32
CA ASP A 126 -3.59 -10.91 -3.71
C ASP A 126 -3.87 -9.81 -4.75
N GLY A 127 -5.10 -9.30 -4.76
CA GLY A 127 -5.53 -8.25 -5.68
C GLY A 127 -5.97 -8.72 -7.07
N ASP A 128 -5.65 -9.95 -7.50
CA ASP A 128 -6.12 -10.55 -8.76
C ASP A 128 -7.65 -10.60 -8.81
N VAL A 129 -8.23 -10.59 -10.00
CA VAL A 129 -9.68 -10.74 -10.19
C VAL A 129 -9.98 -12.11 -10.78
N VAL A 130 -10.70 -12.96 -10.05
CA VAL A 130 -11.13 -14.26 -10.54
C VAL A 130 -12.49 -14.17 -11.22
N LEU A 131 -12.61 -14.79 -12.39
CA LEU A 131 -13.88 -14.98 -13.09
C LEU A 131 -14.48 -16.30 -12.64
N VAL A 132 -15.71 -16.25 -12.14
CA VAL A 132 -16.40 -17.36 -11.51
C VAL A 132 -17.67 -17.67 -12.29
N ARG A 133 -17.79 -18.90 -12.77
CA ARG A 133 -19.02 -19.43 -13.33
C ARG A 133 -19.91 -19.90 -12.19
N GLN A 134 -21.11 -19.34 -12.08
CA GLN A 134 -22.05 -19.69 -11.03
C GLN A 134 -22.56 -21.12 -11.22
N GLN A 135 -22.34 -21.98 -10.23
CA GLN A 135 -22.78 -23.38 -10.24
C GLN A 135 -22.72 -23.97 -8.82
N LYS A 136 -23.57 -24.97 -8.55
CA LYS A 136 -23.71 -25.60 -7.22
C LYS A 136 -22.88 -26.86 -7.01
N THR A 137 -22.17 -27.32 -8.04
CA THR A 137 -21.39 -28.56 -8.03
C THR A 137 -19.97 -28.28 -8.53
N ALA A 138 -19.01 -29.12 -8.14
CA ALA A 138 -17.64 -29.06 -8.65
C ALA A 138 -17.02 -30.47 -8.65
N GLU A 139 -16.02 -30.66 -9.50
CA GLU A 139 -15.20 -31.87 -9.58
C GLU A 139 -13.94 -31.74 -8.72
N ASN A 140 -13.37 -32.88 -8.32
CA ASN A 140 -12.14 -32.89 -7.53
C ASN A 140 -11.00 -32.19 -8.27
N GLY A 141 -10.28 -31.31 -7.57
CA GLY A 141 -9.19 -30.50 -8.10
C GLY A 141 -9.62 -29.15 -8.68
N GLN A 142 -10.92 -28.90 -8.90
CA GLN A 142 -11.40 -27.61 -9.38
C GLN A 142 -11.24 -26.52 -8.33
N LYS A 143 -10.94 -25.30 -8.80
CA LYS A 143 -10.88 -24.08 -7.98
C LYS A 143 -12.29 -23.56 -7.80
N ILE A 144 -12.77 -23.50 -6.55
CA ILE A 144 -14.14 -23.14 -6.24
C ILE A 144 -14.23 -21.94 -5.31
N VAL A 145 -15.33 -21.22 -5.44
CA VAL A 145 -15.81 -20.33 -4.38
C VAL A 145 -16.78 -21.13 -3.52
N ALA A 146 -16.42 -21.35 -2.26
CA ALA A 146 -17.22 -22.06 -1.28
C ALA A 146 -17.69 -21.11 -0.19
N LEU A 147 -18.95 -21.24 0.23
CA LEU A 147 -19.51 -20.59 1.41
C LEU A 147 -19.63 -21.65 2.51
N ILE A 148 -18.98 -21.42 3.65
CA ILE A 148 -18.95 -22.33 4.80
C ILE A 148 -19.84 -21.75 5.90
N ASP A 149 -20.69 -22.59 6.49
CA ASP A 149 -21.67 -22.26 7.55
C ASP A 149 -22.52 -21.01 7.24
N ASN A 150 -22.79 -20.75 5.96
CA ASN A 150 -23.46 -19.55 5.45
C ASN A 150 -22.82 -18.21 5.87
N CYS A 151 -21.59 -18.22 6.38
CA CYS A 151 -20.91 -17.03 6.93
C CYS A 151 -19.62 -16.68 6.19
N GLU A 152 -18.80 -17.68 5.83
CA GLU A 152 -17.43 -17.46 5.34
C GLU A 152 -17.28 -17.90 3.88
N ALA A 153 -16.98 -16.95 2.98
CA ALA A 153 -16.65 -17.24 1.60
C ALA A 153 -15.14 -17.43 1.39
N THR A 154 -14.74 -18.53 0.78
CA THR A 154 -13.34 -18.87 0.54
C THR A 154 -13.09 -19.38 -0.88
N LEU A 155 -11.87 -19.13 -1.38
CA LEU A 155 -11.37 -19.65 -2.65
C LEU A 155 -10.34 -20.75 -2.39
N LYS A 156 -10.63 -21.99 -2.77
CA LYS A 156 -9.79 -23.18 -2.54
C LYS A 156 -9.96 -24.21 -3.66
N LYS A 157 -9.07 -25.21 -3.73
CA LYS A 157 -9.31 -26.43 -4.52
C LYS A 157 -10.27 -27.35 -3.78
N TYR A 158 -11.27 -27.85 -4.48
CA TYR A 158 -12.28 -28.76 -3.95
C TYR A 158 -11.81 -30.22 -4.04
N TYR A 159 -11.95 -30.97 -2.95
CA TYR A 159 -11.82 -32.42 -2.94
C TYR A 159 -12.92 -33.06 -2.10
N LYS A 160 -13.78 -33.84 -2.75
CA LYS A 160 -14.74 -34.73 -2.11
C LYS A 160 -14.06 -36.06 -1.80
N GLU A 161 -13.95 -36.36 -0.52
CA GLU A 161 -13.33 -37.58 0.00
C GLU A 161 -14.37 -38.41 0.77
N LYS A 162 -14.01 -39.64 1.17
CA LYS A 162 -14.93 -40.49 1.94
C LYS A 162 -15.19 -39.86 3.32
N GLY A 163 -16.39 -39.29 3.50
CA GLY A 163 -16.87 -38.77 4.78
C GLY A 163 -16.52 -37.32 5.09
N CYS A 164 -15.80 -36.62 4.22
CA CYS A 164 -15.51 -35.19 4.37
C CYS A 164 -15.30 -34.48 3.04
N ILE A 165 -15.35 -33.16 3.07
CA ILE A 165 -14.93 -32.29 1.98
C ILE A 165 -13.66 -31.57 2.42
N ARG A 166 -12.60 -31.67 1.63
CA ARG A 166 -11.34 -30.95 1.85
C ARG A 166 -11.28 -29.76 0.90
N LEU A 167 -11.12 -28.56 1.47
CA LEU A 167 -10.84 -27.33 0.75
C LEU A 167 -9.34 -27.05 0.88
N GLN A 168 -8.62 -27.38 -0.18
CA GLN A 168 -7.17 -27.35 -0.22
C GLN A 168 -6.67 -25.98 -0.68
N PRO A 169 -5.86 -25.27 0.12
CA PRO A 169 -5.12 -24.10 -0.36
C PRO A 169 -4.07 -24.54 -1.37
N ALA A 170 -3.79 -23.67 -2.33
CA ALA A 170 -2.61 -23.76 -3.18
C ALA A 170 -1.53 -22.83 -2.60
N ASN A 171 -1.14 -23.12 -1.37
CA ASN A 171 -0.03 -22.52 -0.65
C ASN A 171 0.48 -23.54 0.36
N LYS A 172 1.74 -23.96 0.21
CA LYS A 172 2.37 -24.99 1.06
C LYS A 172 2.41 -24.65 2.56
N THR A 173 2.31 -23.38 2.92
CA THR A 173 2.38 -22.91 4.31
C THR A 173 1.01 -22.87 5.02
N ILE A 174 -0.08 -23.18 4.30
CA ILE A 174 -1.45 -23.09 4.83
C ILE A 174 -2.07 -24.47 4.88
N GLU A 175 -2.66 -24.81 6.02
CA GLU A 175 -3.33 -26.10 6.21
C GLU A 175 -4.67 -26.18 5.46
N PRO A 176 -5.07 -27.38 4.99
CA PRO A 176 -6.38 -27.59 4.37
C PRO A 176 -7.54 -27.42 5.34
N ILE A 177 -8.66 -26.87 4.87
CA ILE A 177 -9.90 -26.81 5.66
C ILE A 177 -10.66 -28.12 5.42
N ILE A 178 -10.92 -28.86 6.49
CA ILE A 178 -11.67 -30.12 6.46
C ILE A 178 -13.09 -29.90 6.96
N ILE A 179 -14.06 -30.05 6.08
CA ILE A 179 -15.49 -29.96 6.37
C ILE A 179 -16.04 -31.37 6.60
N LYS A 180 -16.44 -31.65 7.84
CA LYS A 180 -17.09 -32.90 8.24
C LYS A 180 -18.61 -32.73 8.20
N ARG A 181 -19.36 -33.80 8.50
CA ARG A 181 -20.84 -33.84 8.38
C ARG A 181 -21.59 -32.85 9.29
N ASP A 182 -20.92 -32.25 10.25
CA ASP A 182 -21.43 -31.29 11.22
C ASP A 182 -21.32 -29.83 10.77
N ARG A 183 -20.73 -29.58 9.59
CA ARG A 183 -20.61 -28.23 9.01
C ARG A 183 -21.24 -28.16 7.63
N ASP A 184 -21.83 -27.00 7.34
CA ASP A 184 -22.48 -26.75 6.05
C ASP A 184 -21.49 -26.13 5.06
N ILE A 185 -21.58 -26.57 3.80
CA ILE A 185 -20.82 -25.99 2.70
C ILE A 185 -21.68 -25.88 1.45
N ALA A 186 -21.71 -24.68 0.87
CA ALA A 186 -22.36 -24.39 -0.39
C ALA A 186 -21.32 -23.95 -1.43
N ILE A 187 -21.27 -24.65 -2.57
CA ILE A 187 -20.47 -24.23 -3.72
C ILE A 187 -21.23 -23.10 -4.42
N GLN A 188 -20.60 -21.93 -4.53
CA GLN A 188 -21.16 -20.75 -5.18
C GLN A 188 -20.79 -20.70 -6.67
N GLY A 189 -19.61 -21.22 -7.01
CA GLY A 189 -19.17 -21.33 -8.39
C GLY A 189 -17.77 -21.89 -8.56
N VAL A 190 -17.38 -22.08 -9.81
CA VAL A 190 -16.06 -22.58 -10.23
C VAL A 190 -15.30 -21.48 -10.95
N VAL A 191 -14.02 -21.30 -10.61
CA VAL A 191 -13.14 -20.33 -11.26
C VAL A 191 -12.80 -20.81 -12.67
N ILE A 192 -13.09 -19.97 -13.66
CA ILE A 192 -12.88 -20.26 -15.08
C ILE A 192 -11.68 -19.52 -15.67
N ASP A 193 -11.35 -18.34 -15.14
CA ASP A 193 -10.22 -17.54 -15.63
C ASP A 193 -9.77 -16.55 -14.55
N ILE A 194 -8.58 -15.98 -14.71
CA ILE A 194 -7.96 -15.03 -13.80
C ILE A 194 -7.55 -13.80 -14.61
N ILE A 195 -8.05 -12.64 -14.20
CA ILE A 195 -7.58 -11.35 -14.68
C ILE A 195 -6.54 -10.88 -13.69
N LYS A 196 -5.30 -10.86 -14.16
CA LYS A 196 -4.20 -10.35 -13.36
C LYS A 196 -4.40 -8.89 -13.06
N ASN A 197 -4.21 -8.53 -11.80
CA ASN A 197 -4.15 -7.13 -11.44
C ASN A 197 -2.96 -6.52 -12.18
N GLU A 198 -3.19 -5.56 -13.08
CA GLU A 198 -2.14 -4.88 -13.86
C GLU A 198 -1.21 -4.00 -12.97
N LYS A 199 -1.22 -4.22 -11.65
CA LYS A 199 -0.26 -3.63 -10.72
C LYS A 199 0.93 -4.54 -10.38
N ASP A 200 0.92 -5.83 -10.72
CA ASP A 200 1.99 -6.77 -10.33
C ASP A 200 2.58 -7.64 -11.46
N LEU A 201 2.41 -7.25 -12.73
CA LEU A 201 3.15 -7.86 -13.85
C LEU A 201 3.98 -6.81 -14.58
N GLN A 202 5.26 -6.75 -14.16
CA GLN A 202 6.42 -6.10 -14.81
C GLN A 202 6.53 -4.57 -14.75
N ILE A 203 6.94 -4.05 -13.58
CA ILE A 203 8.01 -3.05 -13.50
C ILE A 203 8.95 -3.42 -12.34
N GLU A 204 9.64 -4.56 -12.41
CA GLU A 204 10.88 -4.68 -11.62
C GLU A 204 11.96 -5.59 -12.23
N GLU A 205 11.66 -6.47 -13.20
CA GLU A 205 12.69 -7.41 -13.68
C GLU A 205 13.10 -7.38 -15.17
N LEU A 206 12.52 -6.56 -16.06
CA LEU A 206 12.88 -6.62 -17.50
C LEU A 206 13.04 -5.29 -18.25
N LEU A 207 13.01 -4.16 -17.55
CA LEU A 207 13.71 -2.98 -18.04
C LEU A 207 15.13 -3.09 -17.49
N PRO A 208 16.21 -2.79 -18.24
CA PRO A 208 17.47 -2.49 -17.58
C PRO A 208 17.11 -1.43 -16.54
N GLN A 209 17.27 -1.77 -15.25
CA GLN A 209 17.16 -0.76 -14.21
C GLN A 209 18.22 0.25 -14.62
N LYS A 210 17.80 1.36 -15.23
CA LYS A 210 18.64 2.54 -15.23
C LYS A 210 18.83 2.78 -13.75
N GLU A 211 20.03 2.46 -13.26
CA GLU A 211 20.42 2.80 -11.90
C GLU A 211 19.91 4.20 -11.66
N THR A 212 18.96 4.32 -10.72
CA THR A 212 18.44 5.64 -10.38
C THR A 212 19.64 6.38 -9.83
N LYS A 213 20.11 7.39 -10.57
CA LYS A 213 21.28 8.17 -10.19
C LYS A 213 21.02 8.71 -8.79
N LYS A 214 21.79 8.21 -7.82
CA LYS A 214 21.73 8.68 -6.43
C LYS A 214 22.14 10.15 -6.40
N TYR A 215 21.73 10.87 -5.38
CA TYR A 215 22.24 12.22 -5.17
C TYR A 215 23.76 12.17 -4.99
N ASP A 216 24.48 12.95 -5.81
CA ASP A 216 25.94 13.09 -5.71
C ASP A 216 26.32 13.69 -4.34
N THR A 217 25.50 14.63 -3.85
CA THR A 217 25.56 15.21 -2.50
C THR A 217 24.19 15.13 -1.86
N MET A 218 24.11 14.64 -0.62
CA MET A 218 22.85 14.53 0.11
C MET A 218 22.14 15.89 0.23
N PRO A 219 20.83 15.97 -0.05
CA PRO A 219 20.05 17.23 -0.01
C PRO A 219 19.69 17.62 1.44
N ILE A 220 20.70 17.68 2.30
CA ILE A 220 20.54 18.01 3.71
C ILE A 220 20.02 19.44 3.86
N ASN A 221 19.04 19.61 4.75
CA ASN A 221 18.34 20.85 5.05
C ASN A 221 17.64 21.44 3.82
N LYS A 222 17.01 20.57 3.02
CA LYS A 222 16.24 20.95 1.82
C LYS A 222 14.81 20.41 1.85
N ILE A 223 13.94 21.19 1.21
CA ILE A 223 12.58 20.78 0.83
C ILE A 223 12.59 20.46 -0.67
N ILE A 224 12.25 19.22 -1.00
CA ILE A 224 12.27 18.67 -2.35
C ILE A 224 10.82 18.54 -2.84
N CYS A 225 10.55 19.09 -4.02
CA CYS A 225 9.26 18.94 -4.68
C CYS A 225 9.30 17.74 -5.62
N GLY A 226 8.60 16.66 -5.28
CA GLY A 226 8.60 15.42 -6.05
C GLY A 226 7.80 14.30 -5.38
N ASP A 227 7.64 13.20 -6.11
CA ASP A 227 7.04 11.99 -5.55
C ASP A 227 7.96 11.38 -4.47
N ALA A 228 7.38 11.05 -3.31
CA ALA A 228 8.12 10.55 -2.17
C ALA A 228 8.98 9.32 -2.51
N VAL A 229 8.41 8.32 -3.21
CA VAL A 229 9.14 7.10 -3.55
C VAL A 229 10.26 7.40 -4.54
N ALA A 230 9.98 8.20 -5.57
CA ALA A 230 10.96 8.57 -6.59
C ALA A 230 12.14 9.37 -6.01
N GLU A 231 11.89 10.29 -5.07
CA GLU A 231 12.95 11.08 -4.45
C GLU A 231 13.73 10.27 -3.40
N ILE A 232 13.07 9.43 -2.59
CA ILE A 232 13.78 8.57 -1.63
C ILE A 232 14.67 7.55 -2.34
N LYS A 233 14.28 7.04 -3.52
CA LYS A 233 15.14 6.16 -4.35
C LYS A 233 16.50 6.77 -4.68
N LYS A 234 16.61 8.10 -4.72
CA LYS A 234 17.87 8.83 -4.97
C LYS A 234 18.72 8.99 -3.71
N ILE A 235 18.15 8.77 -2.51
CA ILE A 235 18.85 8.80 -1.23
C ILE A 235 19.64 7.49 -1.05
N PRO A 236 20.91 7.53 -0.59
CA PRO A 236 21.69 6.34 -0.27
C PRO A 236 21.07 5.49 0.85
N ASP A 237 21.34 4.19 0.82
CA ASP A 237 20.95 3.24 1.85
C ASP A 237 21.57 3.61 3.20
N ASN A 238 20.90 3.27 4.31
CA ASN A 238 21.43 3.46 5.67
C ASN A 238 22.00 4.86 5.95
N SER A 239 21.32 5.90 5.48
CA SER A 239 21.77 7.30 5.58
C SER A 239 20.91 8.18 6.48
N ILE A 240 19.70 7.72 6.83
CA ILE A 240 18.71 8.47 7.64
C ILE A 240 18.64 7.92 9.05
N ASP A 241 18.60 8.80 10.06
CA ASP A 241 18.56 8.42 11.48
C ASP A 241 17.13 8.19 11.98
N LEU A 242 16.20 9.05 11.55
CA LEU A 242 14.81 9.05 12.01
C LEU A 242 13.87 9.46 10.88
N ILE A 243 12.72 8.79 10.78
CA ILE A 243 11.61 9.19 9.92
C ILE A 243 10.46 9.65 10.81
N ILE A 244 9.87 10.80 10.51
CA ILE A 244 8.62 11.24 11.13
C ILE A 244 7.75 11.78 10.04
N THR A 245 6.53 11.24 9.94
CA THR A 245 5.65 11.61 8.83
C THR A 245 4.17 11.39 9.14
N SER A 246 3.32 11.95 8.29
CA SER A 246 1.87 11.74 8.29
C SER A 246 1.41 11.61 6.84
N PRO A 247 1.30 10.39 6.31
CA PRO A 247 0.97 10.21 4.91
C PRO A 247 -0.48 10.66 4.62
N PRO A 248 -0.79 10.99 3.37
CA PRO A 248 -2.17 11.05 2.91
C PRO A 248 -2.79 9.64 2.91
N TYR A 249 -3.94 9.48 3.58
CA TYR A 249 -4.68 8.20 3.65
C TYR A 249 -6.18 8.38 3.40
N ASP A 250 -6.82 7.27 3.01
CA ASP A 250 -8.27 7.13 2.82
C ASP A 250 -8.94 8.11 1.83
N GLY A 251 -8.16 8.92 1.10
CA GLY A 251 -8.66 9.95 0.21
C GLY A 251 -9.46 11.06 0.94
N ILE A 252 -9.24 11.22 2.25
CA ILE A 252 -9.99 12.17 3.10
C ILE A 252 -9.78 13.62 2.64
N ARG A 253 -8.59 13.91 2.10
CA ARG A 253 -8.22 15.21 1.55
C ARG A 253 -7.95 15.07 0.05
N LYS A 254 -8.33 16.10 -0.70
CA LYS A 254 -8.07 16.17 -2.15
C LYS A 254 -6.65 16.69 -2.36
N TYR A 255 -5.73 15.81 -2.71
CA TYR A 255 -4.38 16.18 -3.14
C TYR A 255 -4.29 16.17 -4.68
N ASN A 256 -5.14 16.96 -5.35
CA ASN A 256 -5.09 17.21 -6.81
C ASN A 256 -4.90 15.99 -7.75
N GLY A 257 -5.35 14.80 -7.37
CA GLY A 257 -5.24 13.59 -8.19
C GLY A 257 -3.96 12.75 -7.98
N PHE A 258 -3.13 13.07 -6.99
CA PHE A 258 -1.98 12.24 -6.63
C PHE A 258 -2.39 10.93 -5.96
N THR A 259 -1.76 9.83 -6.38
CA THR A 259 -1.92 8.49 -5.78
C THR A 259 -0.69 8.15 -4.96
N PHE A 260 -0.89 7.74 -3.71
CA PHE A 260 0.20 7.44 -2.78
C PHE A 260 0.27 5.93 -2.53
N ASN A 261 1.47 5.36 -2.63
CA ASN A 261 1.72 3.94 -2.40
C ASN A 261 2.48 3.74 -1.08
N LEU A 262 1.73 3.54 0.01
CA LEU A 262 2.31 3.40 1.35
C LEU A 262 3.24 2.19 1.49
N HIS A 263 2.99 1.10 0.74
CA HIS A 263 3.87 -0.07 0.72
C HIS A 263 5.22 0.27 0.10
N ALA A 264 5.23 0.88 -1.09
CA ALA A 264 6.46 1.30 -1.76
C ALA A 264 7.21 2.37 -0.96
N THR A 265 6.49 3.30 -0.32
CA THR A 265 7.08 4.27 0.60
C THR A 265 7.74 3.56 1.79
N GLY A 266 7.07 2.56 2.40
CA GLY A 266 7.63 1.74 3.47
C GLY A 266 8.94 1.05 3.08
N LYS A 267 8.98 0.42 1.88
CA LYS A 267 10.20 -0.22 1.34
C LYS A 267 11.37 0.76 1.24
N GLU A 268 11.14 1.94 0.67
CA GLU A 268 12.19 2.93 0.51
C GLU A 268 12.62 3.56 1.84
N ILE A 269 11.68 3.82 2.77
CA ILE A 269 11.98 4.24 4.14
C ILE A 269 12.88 3.20 4.81
N TYR A 270 12.50 1.91 4.78
CA TYR A 270 13.30 0.84 5.37
C TYR A 270 14.72 0.80 4.80
N ARG A 271 14.87 0.94 3.48
CA ARG A 271 16.19 0.94 2.82
C ARG A 271 17.08 2.10 3.30
N VAL A 272 16.55 3.32 3.34
CA VAL A 272 17.37 4.51 3.68
C VAL A 272 17.61 4.68 5.18
N LEU A 273 16.77 4.10 6.03
CA LEU A 273 16.94 4.14 7.47
C LEU A 273 18.20 3.38 7.88
N LYS A 274 19.00 3.93 8.79
CA LYS A 274 20.15 3.22 9.40
C LYS A 274 19.66 2.03 10.22
N GLU A 275 20.55 1.06 10.42
CA GLU A 275 20.32 -0.02 11.39
C GLU A 275 20.08 0.57 12.79
N GLY A 276 19.00 0.12 13.44
CA GLY A 276 18.52 0.70 14.69
C GLY A 276 17.80 2.04 14.56
N GLY A 277 17.64 2.59 13.35
CA GLY A 277 16.81 3.77 13.13
C GLY A 277 15.33 3.48 13.31
N LEU A 278 14.55 4.53 13.55
CA LEU A 278 13.11 4.45 13.79
C LEU A 278 12.32 5.23 12.74
N ALA A 279 11.13 4.74 12.41
CA ALA A 279 10.15 5.46 11.62
C ALA A 279 8.86 5.64 12.40
N VAL A 280 8.41 6.89 12.52
CA VAL A 280 7.18 7.26 13.19
C VAL A 280 6.19 7.74 12.13
N MET A 281 4.98 7.19 12.18
CA MET A 281 3.90 7.57 11.28
C MET A 281 2.69 8.00 12.09
N VAL A 282 2.16 9.20 11.85
CA VAL A 282 0.85 9.62 12.38
C VAL A 282 -0.23 9.18 11.38
N ILE A 283 -1.19 8.36 11.83
CA ILE A 283 -2.22 7.80 10.95
C ILE A 283 -3.53 7.54 11.70
N GLN A 284 -4.64 7.55 10.96
CA GLN A 284 -5.97 7.24 11.50
C GLN A 284 -6.87 6.60 10.45
N ASP A 285 -7.94 5.96 10.90
CA ASP A 285 -8.94 5.34 10.05
C ASP A 285 -10.14 6.25 9.81
N GLN A 286 -10.53 6.37 8.54
CA GLN A 286 -11.82 6.91 8.17
C GLN A 286 -12.95 5.99 8.65
N THR A 287 -14.06 6.61 9.04
CA THR A 287 -15.32 5.92 9.25
C THR A 287 -16.13 5.94 7.95
N LYS A 288 -16.45 4.77 7.38
CA LYS A 288 -17.34 4.60 6.22
C LYS A 288 -18.42 3.59 6.55
N ASN A 289 -19.70 3.93 6.33
CA ASN A 289 -20.84 3.03 6.56
C ASN A 289 -20.81 2.31 7.92
N PHE A 290 -20.57 3.06 9.00
CA PHE A 290 -20.42 2.53 10.36
C PHE A 290 -19.21 1.57 10.59
N GLY A 291 -18.38 1.31 9.59
CA GLY A 291 -17.10 0.60 9.73
C GLY A 291 -15.88 1.55 9.76
N LYS A 292 -14.75 1.07 10.29
CA LYS A 292 -13.43 1.70 10.10
C LYS A 292 -12.76 1.15 8.85
N SER A 293 -12.02 1.99 8.13
CA SER A 293 -11.23 1.57 6.94
C SER A 293 -10.14 0.54 7.26
N LEU A 294 -9.67 0.54 8.51
CA LEU A 294 -8.53 -0.24 9.02
C LEU A 294 -7.21 0.11 8.32
N THR A 295 -7.12 1.30 7.72
CA THR A 295 -5.94 1.73 6.97
C THR A 295 -4.70 1.82 7.86
N SER A 296 -4.85 2.27 9.10
CA SER A 296 -3.78 2.26 10.10
C SER A 296 -3.25 0.84 10.35
N PHE A 297 -4.12 -0.08 10.75
CA PHE A 297 -3.77 -1.47 11.06
C PHE A 297 -3.21 -2.23 9.86
N LYS A 298 -3.83 -2.09 8.68
CA LYS A 298 -3.34 -2.74 7.45
C LYS A 298 -1.95 -2.25 7.07
N THR A 299 -1.68 -0.96 7.22
CA THR A 299 -0.34 -0.40 6.94
C THR A 299 0.68 -0.88 7.96
N ILE A 300 0.31 -0.95 9.25
CA ILE A 300 1.20 -1.47 10.29
C ILE A 300 1.58 -2.93 10.00
N VAL A 301 0.59 -3.78 9.69
CA VAL A 301 0.83 -5.20 9.37
C VAL A 301 1.69 -5.33 8.10
N ASP A 302 1.39 -4.58 7.04
CA ASP A 302 2.18 -4.61 5.81
C ASP A 302 3.64 -4.21 6.03
N TRP A 303 3.89 -3.13 6.78
CA TRP A 303 5.26 -2.68 7.06
C TRP A 303 6.03 -3.66 7.94
N VAL A 304 5.36 -4.40 8.82
CA VAL A 304 6.01 -5.44 9.64
C VAL A 304 6.27 -6.69 8.80
N ASP A 305 5.23 -7.25 8.20
CA ASP A 305 5.28 -8.59 7.59
C ASP A 305 5.93 -8.58 6.21
N ASN A 306 5.74 -7.52 5.41
CA ASN A 306 6.17 -7.48 4.00
C ASN A 306 7.35 -6.54 3.74
N VAL A 307 7.56 -5.51 4.57
CA VAL A 307 8.70 -4.59 4.42
C VAL A 307 9.87 -4.99 5.32
N GLY A 308 9.61 -5.58 6.49
CA GLY A 308 10.63 -6.10 7.40
C GLY A 308 10.92 -5.23 8.63
N PHE A 309 10.06 -4.25 8.93
CA PHE A 309 10.14 -3.53 10.20
C PHE A 309 9.73 -4.40 11.39
N LYS A 310 10.21 -4.06 12.59
CA LYS A 310 9.56 -4.48 13.84
C LYS A 310 8.67 -3.36 14.35
N LEU A 311 7.47 -3.68 14.83
CA LEU A 311 6.66 -2.71 15.55
C LEU A 311 7.26 -2.51 16.95
N PHE A 312 7.91 -1.36 17.16
CA PHE A 312 8.56 -1.03 18.41
C PHE A 312 7.54 -0.67 19.50
N GLU A 313 6.58 0.17 19.16
CA GLU A 313 5.48 0.58 20.03
C GLU A 313 4.37 1.22 19.18
N THR A 314 3.14 1.27 19.70
CA THR A 314 2.07 2.10 19.14
C THR A 314 1.64 3.14 20.16
N VAL A 315 2.12 4.37 19.98
CA VAL A 315 1.72 5.50 20.82
C VAL A 315 0.36 6.00 20.37
N ILE A 316 -0.53 6.30 21.31
CA ILE A 316 -1.83 6.91 21.05
C ILE A 316 -1.71 8.41 21.25
N TYR A 317 -1.82 9.17 20.17
CA TYR A 317 -1.95 10.61 20.25
C TYR A 317 -3.40 10.97 20.58
N LYS A 318 -3.67 11.33 21.83
CA LYS A 318 -4.95 11.88 22.26
C LYS A 318 -4.99 13.40 22.01
N LYS A 319 -5.94 13.81 21.18
CA LYS A 319 -6.19 15.20 20.81
C LYS A 319 -6.90 15.91 21.95
N TYR A 320 -6.27 16.96 22.49
CA TYR A 320 -6.86 17.83 23.48
C TYR A 320 -7.25 19.18 22.84
N GLY A 321 -8.47 19.66 23.11
CA GLY A 321 -9.03 20.87 22.49
C GLY A 321 -10.55 20.81 22.35
N ALA A 322 -11.12 21.74 21.57
CA ALA A 322 -12.57 21.87 21.37
C ALA A 322 -13.22 20.55 20.99
N GLU A 323 -14.33 20.25 21.64
CA GLU A 323 -15.01 18.98 21.45
C GLU A 323 -15.59 18.89 20.02
N GLY A 324 -15.03 17.99 19.21
CA GLY A 324 -15.51 17.75 17.85
C GLY A 324 -16.97 17.28 17.82
N ALA A 325 -17.54 17.17 16.63
CA ALA A 325 -18.95 16.85 16.42
C ALA A 325 -19.43 15.63 17.24
N TRP A 326 -20.54 15.81 17.96
CA TRP A 326 -21.24 14.76 18.69
C TRP A 326 -22.06 13.89 17.72
N TRP A 327 -21.84 12.57 17.76
CA TRP A 327 -22.58 11.61 16.94
C TRP A 327 -23.44 10.73 17.84
N ASN A 328 -24.75 10.65 17.57
CA ASN A 328 -25.70 9.88 18.38
C ASN A 328 -25.57 8.35 18.25
N LYS A 329 -24.86 7.86 17.22
CA LYS A 329 -24.73 6.43 16.93
C LYS A 329 -23.30 5.89 17.09
N ARG A 330 -22.34 6.71 17.55
CA ARG A 330 -20.93 6.32 17.65
C ARG A 330 -20.19 7.10 18.73
N PHE A 331 -19.14 6.49 19.26
CA PHE A 331 -18.15 7.20 20.07
C PHE A 331 -17.42 8.25 19.23
N ARG A 332 -17.13 9.38 19.87
CA ARG A 332 -16.24 10.41 19.33
C ARG A 332 -14.85 9.82 19.15
N VAL A 333 -14.21 10.14 18.02
CA VAL A 333 -12.80 9.84 17.79
C VAL A 333 -12.00 11.07 18.21
N ASP A 334 -11.22 10.92 19.27
CA ASP A 334 -10.43 11.97 19.89
C ASP A 334 -8.92 11.66 19.87
N HIS A 335 -8.49 10.69 19.06
CA HIS A 335 -7.10 10.29 18.98
C HIS A 335 -6.66 10.03 17.53
N GLU A 336 -5.36 9.83 17.35
CA GLU A 336 -4.70 9.22 16.19
C GLU A 336 -3.66 8.22 16.67
N TYR A 337 -3.30 7.28 15.80
CA TYR A 337 -2.25 6.32 16.07
C TYR A 337 -0.90 6.89 15.64
N MET A 338 0.13 6.61 16.43
CA MET A 338 1.52 6.88 16.12
C MET A 338 2.34 5.59 16.26
N PRO A 339 2.18 4.62 15.34
CA PRO A 339 3.07 3.47 15.27
C PRO A 339 4.53 3.91 15.08
N ILE A 340 5.41 3.25 15.83
CA ILE A 340 6.85 3.42 15.79
C ILE A 340 7.44 2.12 15.26
N PHE A 341 8.09 2.19 14.11
CA PHE A 341 8.70 1.06 13.42
C PHE A 341 10.21 1.09 13.61
N LEU A 342 10.81 -0.04 13.96
CA LEU A 342 12.24 -0.22 14.17
C LEU A 342 12.85 -1.05 13.03
N LYS A 343 13.96 -0.56 12.47
CA LYS A 343 14.84 -1.36 11.62
C LYS A 343 15.90 -2.04 12.49
N GLY A 344 16.05 -3.35 12.34
CA GLY A 344 17.01 -4.15 13.10
C GLY A 344 16.52 -4.55 14.50
N GLU A 345 17.46 -4.78 15.41
CA GLU A 345 17.18 -5.42 16.71
C GLU A 345 16.85 -4.44 17.85
N ARG A 346 17.47 -3.26 17.87
CA ARG A 346 17.31 -2.26 18.93
C ARG A 346 17.53 -0.85 18.40
N PRO A 347 16.92 0.18 19.00
CA PRO A 347 17.19 1.56 18.63
C PRO A 347 18.69 1.90 18.72
N GLN A 348 19.23 2.56 17.70
CA GLN A 348 20.60 3.07 17.69
C GLN A 348 20.79 4.25 18.65
N TYR A 349 19.72 5.01 18.88
CA TYR A 349 19.68 6.14 19.78
C TYR A 349 18.32 6.18 20.50
N PHE A 350 18.35 6.36 21.82
CA PHE A 350 17.14 6.48 22.63
C PHE A 350 17.40 7.33 23.88
N ASN A 351 16.86 8.55 23.91
CA ASN A 351 16.94 9.47 25.04
C ASN A 351 15.54 9.87 25.53
N LYS A 352 15.04 9.14 26.54
CA LYS A 352 13.72 9.40 27.13
C LYS A 352 13.71 10.49 28.21
N ASP A 353 14.85 11.09 28.55
CA ASP A 353 14.93 12.06 29.64
C ASP A 353 14.05 13.30 29.43
N PRO A 354 13.96 13.89 28.22
CA PRO A 354 13.07 15.02 27.96
C PRO A 354 11.58 14.69 28.08
N LEU A 355 11.22 13.40 28.02
CA LEU A 355 9.83 12.94 28.10
C LEU A 355 9.43 12.50 29.52
N LYS A 356 10.30 12.74 30.51
CA LYS A 356 9.98 12.48 31.91
C LYS A 356 8.91 13.45 32.40
N ILE A 357 7.94 12.91 33.12
CA ILE A 357 6.87 13.65 33.79
C ILE A 357 6.90 13.40 35.29
N PRO A 358 6.35 14.31 36.11
CA PRO A 358 6.19 14.06 37.53
C PRO A 358 5.38 12.79 37.81
N SER A 359 5.87 11.98 38.75
CA SER A 359 5.14 10.85 39.28
C SER A 359 4.02 11.34 40.21
N LYS A 360 2.79 10.84 40.02
CA LYS A 360 1.62 11.15 40.88
C LYS A 360 1.91 10.97 42.38
N HIS A 361 2.75 9.99 42.72
CA HIS A 361 3.15 9.68 44.10
C HIS A 361 4.65 9.83 44.33
N GLY A 362 5.33 10.67 43.54
CA GLY A 362 6.77 10.89 43.65
C GLY A 362 7.20 11.26 45.07
N GLY A 363 8.27 10.62 45.56
CA GLY A 363 8.79 10.80 46.92
C GLY A 363 8.00 10.08 48.02
N LYS A 364 6.82 9.52 47.72
CA LYS A 364 6.04 8.73 48.69
C LYS A 364 6.52 7.28 48.69
N THR A 365 6.53 6.66 49.87
CA THR A 365 6.78 5.22 50.04
C THR A 365 5.46 4.48 50.10
N LEU A 366 5.23 3.57 49.16
CA LEU A 366 4.06 2.70 49.16
C LEU A 366 4.37 1.42 49.93
N THR A 367 3.52 1.07 50.89
CA THR A 367 3.54 -0.21 51.60
C THR A 367 2.68 -1.24 50.85
N GLY A 368 3.13 -2.48 50.72
CA GLY A 368 2.35 -3.52 50.04
C GLY A 368 2.65 -3.67 48.53
N GLY A 369 3.76 -3.10 48.04
CA GLY A 369 4.20 -3.26 46.65
C GLY A 369 4.60 -4.70 46.35
N GLY A 370 3.64 -5.53 45.94
CA GLY A 370 3.87 -6.93 45.54
C GLY A 370 4.02 -7.02 44.04
N THR A 371 5.13 -7.57 43.56
CA THR A 371 5.31 -7.89 42.14
C THR A 371 4.93 -9.35 41.92
N ARG A 372 4.05 -9.60 40.95
CA ARG A 372 3.82 -10.95 40.45
C ARG A 372 4.77 -11.19 39.29
N LEU A 373 5.60 -12.22 39.40
CA LEU A 373 6.49 -12.65 38.33
C LEU A 373 5.69 -13.28 37.20
N THR A 374 6.30 -13.39 36.01
CA THR A 374 5.70 -14.03 34.84
C THR A 374 5.35 -15.50 35.08
N ASN A 375 6.06 -16.18 35.98
CA ASN A 375 5.75 -17.54 36.43
C ASN A 375 4.63 -17.61 37.48
N GLY A 376 3.97 -16.50 37.78
CA GLY A 376 2.83 -16.43 38.71
C GLY A 376 3.20 -16.32 40.19
N VAL A 377 4.48 -16.46 40.56
CA VAL A 377 4.97 -16.32 41.94
C VAL A 377 4.82 -14.87 42.39
N ARG A 378 4.25 -14.68 43.58
CA ARG A 378 4.13 -13.36 44.20
C ARG A 378 5.34 -13.12 45.09
N ILE A 379 6.15 -12.14 44.74
CA ILE A 379 7.23 -11.68 45.60
C ILE A 379 6.61 -11.05 46.85
N ALA A 380 7.19 -11.33 48.02
CA ALA A 380 6.78 -10.72 49.27
C ALA A 380 6.74 -9.19 49.12
N THR A 381 5.66 -8.60 49.64
CA THR A 381 5.46 -7.15 49.57
C THR A 381 6.57 -6.44 50.31
N ARG A 382 7.23 -5.49 49.64
CA ARG A 382 8.23 -4.61 50.25
C ARG A 382 7.81 -3.16 50.12
N PRO A 383 8.27 -2.27 51.02
CA PRO A 383 8.15 -0.83 50.81
C PRO A 383 8.86 -0.42 49.53
N ILE A 384 8.21 0.42 48.71
CA ILE A 384 8.80 0.96 47.49
C ILE A 384 8.65 2.48 47.51
N THR A 385 9.77 3.21 47.52
CA THR A 385 9.78 4.66 47.34
C THR A 385 9.67 4.98 45.86
N ILE A 386 8.66 5.78 45.50
CA ILE A 386 8.38 6.11 44.11
C ILE A 386 9.28 7.26 43.66
N ASN A 387 9.98 7.06 42.53
CA ASN A 387 10.82 8.10 41.92
C ASN A 387 10.00 9.38 41.65
N PRO A 388 10.53 10.58 41.96
CA PRO A 388 9.84 11.85 41.71
C PRO A 388 9.40 12.05 40.26
N MET A 389 10.23 11.57 39.33
CA MET A 389 9.98 11.62 37.88
C MET A 389 9.84 10.20 37.34
N LYS A 390 9.01 10.04 36.30
CA LYS A 390 8.86 8.80 35.53
C LYS A 390 8.84 9.10 34.05
N CYS A 391 9.12 8.11 33.21
CA CYS A 391 8.80 8.21 31.80
C CYS A 391 7.28 8.35 31.63
N ARG A 392 6.84 9.22 30.72
CA ARG A 392 5.43 9.24 30.30
C ARG A 392 5.01 7.88 29.74
N GLY A 393 3.71 7.57 29.81
CA GLY A 393 3.14 6.39 29.19
C GLY A 393 2.99 6.53 27.67
N THR A 394 2.35 5.55 27.03
CA THR A 394 2.13 5.49 25.57
C THR A 394 0.88 6.23 25.10
N ILE A 395 0.15 6.90 26.00
CA ILE A 395 -0.93 7.83 25.63
C ILE A 395 -0.37 9.24 25.75
N TRP A 396 -0.27 9.92 24.60
CA TRP A 396 0.36 11.21 24.47
C TRP A 396 -0.70 12.27 24.19
N GLU A 397 -0.82 13.25 25.08
CA GLU A 397 -1.79 14.33 24.94
C GLU A 397 -1.12 15.56 24.31
N TYR A 398 -1.68 16.04 23.20
CA TYR A 398 -1.23 17.28 22.55
C TYR A 398 -2.42 18.15 22.19
N MET A 399 -2.20 19.47 22.25
CA MET A 399 -3.21 20.46 21.88
C MET A 399 -3.30 20.58 20.36
N THR A 400 -4.51 20.50 19.80
CA THR A 400 -4.74 20.70 18.37
C THR A 400 -5.17 22.12 18.01
N ALA A 401 -5.95 22.76 18.89
CA ALA A 401 -6.55 24.06 18.61
C ALA A 401 -5.54 25.17 18.90
N GLY A 402 -5.26 26.02 17.90
CA GLY A 402 -4.31 27.13 18.03
C GLY A 402 -2.84 26.72 18.05
N ASP A 403 -2.52 25.47 17.68
CA ASP A 403 -1.14 25.00 17.58
C ASP A 403 -0.47 25.50 16.28
N GLY A 404 0.65 26.21 16.44
CA GLY A 404 1.46 26.78 15.37
C GLY A 404 0.95 28.11 14.83
N THR A 405 1.48 28.51 13.67
CA THR A 405 1.26 29.85 13.09
C THR A 405 0.10 29.91 12.10
N ARG A 406 -0.31 31.12 11.71
CA ARG A 406 -1.26 31.31 10.59
C ARG A 406 -0.76 30.69 9.29
N LEU A 407 0.56 30.67 9.06
CA LEU A 407 1.15 30.00 7.90
C LEU A 407 0.94 28.48 7.99
N LYS A 408 1.19 27.87 9.15
CA LYS A 408 0.96 26.42 9.35
C LYS A 408 -0.44 26.01 8.91
N HIS A 409 -1.44 26.79 9.30
CA HIS A 409 -2.85 26.51 9.03
C HIS A 409 -3.29 26.70 7.58
N GLN A 410 -2.40 27.15 6.67
CA GLN A 410 -2.67 27.10 5.23
C GLN A 410 -2.66 25.67 4.68
N HIS A 411 -2.00 24.73 5.37
CA HIS A 411 -2.10 23.30 5.05
C HIS A 411 -3.35 22.67 5.72
N PRO A 412 -4.18 21.91 5.00
CA PRO A 412 -5.49 21.44 5.48
C PRO A 412 -5.45 20.30 6.51
N ALA A 413 -4.28 19.69 6.70
CA ALA A 413 -4.08 18.57 7.61
C ALA A 413 -2.68 18.66 8.23
N THR A 414 -2.56 19.34 9.36
CA THR A 414 -1.30 19.44 10.10
C THR A 414 -1.39 18.68 11.41
N PHE A 415 -0.29 18.06 11.82
CA PHE A 415 -0.16 17.50 13.18
C PHE A 415 0.53 18.52 14.11
N PRO A 416 0.36 18.39 15.44
CA PRO A 416 0.97 19.31 16.41
C PRO A 416 2.48 19.41 16.30
N ASP A 417 3.04 20.61 16.51
CA ASP A 417 4.50 20.82 16.43
C ASP A 417 5.27 20.05 17.51
N LYS A 418 4.62 19.80 18.67
CA LYS A 418 5.18 18.98 19.76
C LYS A 418 5.46 17.53 19.37
N ILE A 419 4.72 16.95 18.42
CA ILE A 419 4.89 15.54 18.03
C ILE A 419 6.30 15.29 17.46
N PRO A 420 6.73 15.93 16.37
CA PRO A 420 8.07 15.72 15.85
C PRO A 420 9.14 16.20 16.84
N PHE A 421 8.88 17.26 17.60
CA PHE A 421 9.83 17.76 18.61
C PHE A 421 10.17 16.68 19.66
N ASP A 422 9.16 16.07 20.27
CA ASP A 422 9.34 15.02 21.28
C ASP A 422 10.02 13.77 20.70
N PHE A 423 9.65 13.38 19.48
CA PHE A 423 10.25 12.21 18.82
C PHE A 423 11.69 12.44 18.37
N ILE A 424 12.03 13.62 17.82
CA ILE A 424 13.39 13.95 17.40
C ILE A 424 14.32 13.97 18.62
N GLN A 425 13.90 14.55 19.74
CA GLN A 425 14.69 14.53 20.97
C GLN A 425 14.98 13.11 21.46
N CYS A 426 13.97 12.24 21.35
CA CYS A 426 14.04 10.88 21.87
C CYS A 426 14.83 9.94 20.96
N PHE A 427 14.71 10.07 19.65
CA PHE A 427 15.13 9.05 18.70
C PHE A 427 16.18 9.51 17.67
N CYS A 428 16.45 10.81 17.57
CA CYS A 428 17.48 11.32 16.66
C CYS A 428 18.71 11.83 17.44
N PRO A 429 19.93 11.30 17.16
CA PRO A 429 21.14 11.85 17.73
C PRO A 429 21.37 13.31 17.31
N LYS A 430 22.25 14.02 18.03
CA LYS A 430 22.68 15.36 17.60
C LYS A 430 23.30 15.28 16.20
N ASP A 431 23.04 16.28 15.37
CA ASP A 431 23.47 16.34 13.96
C ASP A 431 22.91 15.22 13.06
N GLY A 432 22.05 14.34 13.59
CA GLY A 432 21.37 13.29 12.84
C GLY A 432 20.38 13.84 11.82
N ILE A 433 20.03 13.02 10.83
CA ILE A 433 19.17 13.40 9.70
C ILE A 433 17.75 12.85 9.91
N VAL A 434 16.79 13.76 9.97
CA VAL A 434 15.35 13.46 10.02
C VAL A 434 14.74 13.58 8.63
N LEU A 435 14.09 12.54 8.12
CA LEU A 435 13.39 12.60 6.84
C LEU A 435 11.87 12.58 7.06
N ASP A 436 11.17 13.48 6.38
CA ASP A 436 9.71 13.49 6.26
C ASP A 436 9.32 13.37 4.78
N PRO A 437 8.84 12.19 4.34
CA PRO A 437 8.38 11.95 2.98
C PRO A 437 7.10 12.69 2.57
N PHE A 438 6.39 13.27 3.54
CA PHE A 438 5.11 13.96 3.35
C PHE A 438 5.10 15.26 4.17
N ILE A 439 6.09 16.12 3.90
CA ILE A 439 6.46 17.25 4.77
C ILE A 439 5.34 18.28 4.96
N GLY A 440 4.40 18.41 4.02
CA GLY A 440 3.24 19.29 4.12
C GLY A 440 3.63 20.73 4.47
N SER A 441 3.25 21.19 5.66
CA SER A 441 3.56 22.55 6.13
C SER A 441 4.98 22.73 6.72
N GLY A 442 5.87 21.74 6.69
CA GLY A 442 7.24 21.92 7.19
C GLY A 442 7.44 21.72 8.70
N THR A 443 6.43 21.23 9.42
CA THR A 443 6.49 21.08 10.88
C THR A 443 7.63 20.17 11.36
N THR A 444 7.90 19.04 10.66
CA THR A 444 9.05 18.17 11.01
C THR A 444 10.40 18.86 10.82
N ALA A 445 10.56 19.62 9.73
CA ALA A 445 11.79 20.36 9.45
C ALA A 445 12.06 21.46 10.49
N LEU A 446 11.03 22.20 10.90
CA LEU A 446 11.14 23.20 11.96
C LEU A 446 11.58 22.58 13.29
N ALA A 447 10.99 21.45 13.68
CA ALA A 447 11.38 20.76 14.90
C ALA A 447 12.85 20.26 14.83
N ALA A 448 13.30 19.78 13.67
CA ALA A 448 14.69 19.40 13.47
C ALA A 448 15.63 20.60 13.62
N ILE A 449 15.32 21.74 12.99
CA ILE A 449 16.10 22.99 13.10
C ILE A 449 16.22 23.44 14.56
N GLN A 450 15.10 23.48 15.29
CA GLN A 450 15.08 23.94 16.70
C GLN A 450 15.90 23.05 17.62
N LEU A 451 16.02 21.76 17.28
CA LEU A 451 16.76 20.78 18.05
C LEU A 451 18.20 20.60 17.53
N ASP A 452 18.69 21.47 16.64
CA ASP A 452 20.02 21.36 16.03
C ASP A 452 20.24 19.97 15.35
N ARG A 453 19.23 19.51 14.60
CA ARG A 453 19.26 18.31 13.74
C ARG A 453 19.14 18.72 12.27
N ASN A 454 19.63 17.84 11.41
CA ASN A 454 19.48 17.96 9.97
C ASN A 454 18.12 17.41 9.51
N TYR A 455 17.59 17.93 8.41
CA TYR A 455 16.34 17.44 7.84
C TYR A 455 16.37 17.25 6.33
N ILE A 456 15.48 16.40 5.82
CA ILE A 456 15.12 16.31 4.41
C ILE A 456 13.59 16.24 4.37
N GLY A 457 12.94 17.18 3.69
CA GLY A 457 11.48 17.17 3.52
C GLY A 457 11.10 16.95 2.06
N ILE A 458 10.11 16.10 1.80
CA ILE A 458 9.59 15.84 0.45
C ILE A 458 8.08 16.10 0.43
N ASP A 459 7.60 16.81 -0.58
CA ASP A 459 6.17 16.86 -0.90
C ASP A 459 5.97 16.80 -2.40
N THR A 460 4.87 16.19 -2.85
CA THR A 460 4.51 16.20 -4.28
C THR A 460 3.86 17.51 -4.71
N SER A 461 3.33 18.28 -3.76
CA SER A 461 2.67 19.56 -4.00
C SER A 461 3.68 20.70 -3.97
N THR A 462 3.81 21.41 -5.09
CA THR A 462 4.65 22.62 -5.18
C THR A 462 4.21 23.67 -4.16
N GLU A 463 2.89 23.88 -4.00
CA GLU A 463 2.31 24.82 -3.03
C GLU A 463 2.76 24.50 -1.59
N TYR A 464 2.75 23.23 -1.21
CA TYR A 464 3.15 22.82 0.14
C TYR A 464 4.66 22.86 0.33
N CYS A 465 5.44 22.56 -0.71
CA CYS A 465 6.88 22.79 -0.69
C CYS A 465 7.23 24.28 -0.49
N GLU A 466 6.54 25.19 -1.16
CA GLU A 466 6.71 26.64 -1.01
C GLU A 466 6.28 27.10 0.39
N LEU A 467 5.15 26.61 0.88
CA LEU A 467 4.68 26.88 2.25
C LEU A 467 5.69 26.42 3.31
N ALA A 468 6.21 25.20 3.20
CA ALA A 468 7.21 24.68 4.12
C ALA A 468 8.48 25.52 4.11
N LYS A 469 8.99 25.90 2.94
CA LYS A 469 10.17 26.78 2.80
C LYS A 469 9.93 28.14 3.45
N LYS A 470 8.77 28.76 3.18
CA LYS A 470 8.39 30.05 3.77
C LYS A 470 8.32 29.98 5.29
N ARG A 471 7.71 28.91 5.85
CA ARG A 471 7.68 28.71 7.30
C ARG A 471 9.07 28.51 7.89
N ILE A 472 9.95 27.77 7.22
CA ILE A 472 11.33 27.57 7.66
C ILE A 472 12.09 28.91 7.70
N GLU A 473 11.90 29.77 6.69
CA GLU A 473 12.53 31.09 6.64
C GLU A 473 12.01 32.03 7.75
N GLU A 474 10.70 32.08 7.97
CA GLU A 474 10.09 32.99 8.94
C GLU A 474 10.20 32.49 10.40
N GLU A 475 10.11 31.18 10.64
CA GLU A 475 10.00 30.59 11.98
C GLU A 475 11.30 29.90 12.44
N GLY A 476 12.18 29.51 11.51
CA GLY A 476 13.38 28.71 11.81
C GLY A 476 14.44 29.44 12.63
N ALA A 477 14.50 30.77 12.53
CA ALA A 477 15.44 31.59 13.29
C ALA A 477 14.89 32.07 14.65
N PHE A 478 13.56 32.09 14.83
CA PHE A 478 12.91 32.81 15.93
C PHE A 478 12.56 31.94 17.15
N ASN A 479 12.55 30.61 17.04
CA ASN A 479 11.91 29.74 18.03
C ASN A 479 12.84 28.73 18.72
N LYS A 480 13.95 29.18 19.31
CA LYS A 480 14.65 28.36 20.34
C LYS A 480 13.89 28.29 21.68
N THR A 481 12.78 29.02 21.82
CA THR A 481 12.14 29.27 23.13
C THR A 481 10.67 28.85 23.24
N LEU A 482 10.10 28.12 22.27
CA LEU A 482 8.64 27.96 22.15
C LEU A 482 8.04 26.57 22.49
N PHE A 483 8.80 25.63 23.07
CA PHE A 483 8.29 24.28 23.40
C PHE A 483 8.70 23.72 24.75
#